data_AF-A0A852PYP6-F1
#
_entry.id   AF-A0A852PYP6-F1
#
_cell.length_a   1.000
_cell.length_b   1.000
_cell.length_c   1.000
_cell.angle_alpha   90.00
_cell.angle_beta   90.00
_cell.angle_gamma   90.00
#
_symmetry.space_group_name_H-M   'P 1'
#
loop_
_entity.id
_entity.type
_entity.pdbx_description
1 polymer ?
#
loop_
_entity_poly.entity_id
_entity_poly.type
_entity_poly.pdbx_seq_one_letter_code
_entity_poly.pdbx_strand_id
1 'polypeptide(L)'
;MDREISPFTGDYTSKQISTLANAAYIRLTTPLGSWWADGRVGSLLHLIPREKDLSRIGLIAQQYAEEALQPLIDDGRADEIIVNNTQPHNGVLILDISIRDNRGETYHFKHPVKVI
;
A
#
# COMPACT_ATOMS: atom_id res chain seq x y z
N MET A 1 13.14 -5.57 14.53
CA MET A 1 11.83 -6.26 14.59
C MET A 1 10.86 -5.21 15.05
N ASP A 2 9.80 -5.02 14.27
CA ASP A 2 8.83 -3.94 14.50
C ASP A 2 7.46 -4.56 14.79
N ARG A 3 6.60 -3.87 15.54
CA ARG A 3 5.21 -4.29 15.67
C ARG A 3 4.49 -4.07 14.35
N GLU A 4 3.78 -5.08 13.88
CA GLU A 4 2.99 -4.99 12.66
C GLU A 4 1.87 -3.96 12.81
N ILE A 5 1.66 -3.15 11.77
CA ILE A 5 0.53 -2.24 11.67
C ILE A 5 -0.57 -2.94 10.88
N SER A 6 -1.77 -3.00 11.43
CA SER A 6 -2.95 -3.51 10.74
C SER A 6 -3.35 -2.54 9.61
N PRO A 7 -3.37 -2.98 8.33
CA PRO A 7 -3.77 -2.11 7.24
C PRO A 7 -5.25 -1.69 7.28
N PHE A 8 -6.07 -2.41 8.07
CA PHE A 8 -7.51 -2.18 8.18
C PHE A 8 -7.87 -1.16 9.26
N THR A 9 -7.08 -1.08 10.33
CA THR A 9 -7.35 -0.20 11.47
C THR A 9 -6.33 0.91 11.63
N GLY A 10 -5.11 0.72 11.12
CA GLY A 10 -3.97 1.61 11.35
C GLY A 10 -3.32 1.47 12.73
N ASP A 11 -3.82 0.57 13.57
CA ASP A 11 -3.27 0.28 14.89
C ASP A 11 -2.20 -0.83 14.84
N TYR A 12 -1.39 -0.91 15.88
CA TYR A 12 -0.46 -2.02 16.06
C TYR A 12 -1.19 -3.33 16.38
N THR A 13 -0.77 -4.42 15.76
CA THR A 13 -1.15 -5.78 16.15
C THR A 13 -0.24 -6.29 17.27
N SER A 14 -0.58 -7.44 17.84
CA SER A 14 0.27 -8.13 18.83
C SER A 14 1.49 -8.83 18.18
N LYS A 15 1.56 -8.89 16.85
CA LYS A 15 2.61 -9.59 16.12
C LYS A 15 3.82 -8.67 15.90
N GLN A 16 5.01 -9.27 15.97
CA GLN A 16 6.23 -8.65 15.50
C GLN A 16 6.57 -9.19 14.12
N ILE A 17 6.99 -8.29 13.24
CA ILE A 17 7.37 -8.61 11.86
C ILE A 17 8.75 -8.05 11.54
N SER A 18 9.41 -8.71 10.59
CA SER A 18 10.65 -8.24 9.96
C SER A 18 10.47 -7.96 8.46
N THR A 19 9.24 -8.02 7.96
CA THR A 19 8.85 -7.79 6.56
C THR A 19 8.72 -6.30 6.24
N LEU A 20 8.60 -5.93 4.96
CA LEU A 20 8.35 -4.54 4.56
C LEU A 20 6.87 -4.11 4.66
N ALA A 21 5.97 -4.92 5.23
CA ALA A 21 4.55 -4.59 5.33
C ALA A 21 4.29 -3.22 5.97
N ASN A 22 4.99 -2.88 7.06
CA ASN A 22 4.89 -1.55 7.68
C ASN A 22 5.39 -0.43 6.76
N ALA A 23 6.50 -0.65 6.06
CA ALA A 23 7.06 0.32 5.14
C ALA A 23 6.10 0.58 3.96
N ALA A 24 5.50 -0.48 3.44
CA ALA A 24 4.47 -0.40 2.41
C ALA A 24 3.22 0.35 2.92
N TYR A 25 2.72 -0.01 4.11
CA TYR A 25 1.57 0.65 4.73
C TYR A 25 1.78 2.17 4.89
N ILE A 26 2.94 2.59 5.40
CA ILE A 26 3.26 4.01 5.58
C ILE A 26 3.28 4.74 4.23
N ARG A 27 3.91 4.16 3.20
CA ARG A 27 3.96 4.75 1.85
C ARG A 27 2.57 4.89 1.23
N LEU A 28 1.70 3.89 1.40
CA LEU A 28 0.36 3.91 0.83
C LEU A 28 -0.57 4.92 1.54
N THR A 29 -0.46 5.04 2.86
CA THR A 29 -1.34 5.92 3.65
C THR A 29 -0.90 7.37 3.72
N THR A 30 0.40 7.62 3.54
CA THR A 30 0.95 8.99 3.55
C THR A 30 0.61 9.71 2.24
N PRO A 31 0.00 10.91 2.26
CA PRO A 31 -0.17 11.70 1.06
C PRO A 31 1.18 12.05 0.42
N LEU A 32 1.32 11.83 -0.89
CA LEU A 32 2.54 12.20 -1.62
C LEU A 32 2.89 13.68 -1.41
N GLY A 33 4.14 13.98 -1.08
CA GLY A 33 4.62 15.34 -0.80
C GLY A 33 4.40 15.85 0.64
N SER A 34 3.66 15.11 1.48
CA SER A 34 3.38 15.53 2.86
C SER A 34 4.43 15.09 3.89
N TRP A 35 5.25 14.11 3.54
CA TRP A 35 6.25 13.58 4.46
C TRP A 35 7.41 14.57 4.65
N TRP A 36 7.64 15.00 5.88
CA TRP A 36 8.53 16.12 6.20
C TRP A 36 10.01 15.87 5.85
N ALA A 37 10.46 14.62 5.89
CA ALA A 37 11.87 14.28 5.65
C ALA A 37 12.19 14.06 4.16
N ASP A 38 11.20 13.63 3.38
CA ASP A 38 11.36 13.32 1.96
C ASP A 38 9.98 13.38 1.27
N GLY A 39 9.78 14.40 0.43
CA GLY A 39 8.52 14.61 -0.28
C GLY A 39 8.18 13.52 -1.30
N ARG A 40 9.12 12.61 -1.61
CA ARG A 40 8.87 11.45 -2.49
C ARG A 40 8.19 10.30 -1.76
N VAL A 41 8.11 10.34 -0.43
CA VAL A 41 7.38 9.35 0.37
C VAL A 41 5.88 9.67 0.33
N GLY A 42 5.10 8.68 -0.09
CA GLY A 42 3.64 8.72 -0.04
C GLY A 42 3.01 8.20 -1.32
N SER A 43 1.69 8.35 -1.40
CA SER A 43 0.88 7.96 -2.55
C SER A 43 -0.19 9.00 -2.89
N LEU A 44 -0.73 8.90 -4.09
CA LEU A 44 -1.93 9.63 -4.52
C LEU A 44 -3.23 8.93 -4.10
N LEU A 45 -3.18 7.84 -3.33
CA LEU A 45 -4.37 7.11 -2.87
C LEU A 45 -5.30 7.97 -2.01
N HIS A 46 -4.79 9.00 -1.35
CA HIS A 46 -5.58 9.96 -0.58
C HIS A 46 -6.60 10.76 -1.43
N LEU A 47 -6.49 10.71 -2.76
CA LEU A 47 -7.45 11.32 -3.69
C LEU A 47 -8.66 10.41 -3.98
N ILE A 48 -8.47 9.09 -3.88
CA ILE A 48 -9.47 8.06 -4.22
C ILE A 48 -10.74 8.09 -3.35
N PRO A 49 -10.71 8.44 -2.04
CA PRO A 49 -11.90 8.48 -1.19
C PRO A 49 -13.04 9.39 -1.65
N ARG A 50 -12.84 10.23 -2.66
CA ARG A 50 -13.85 11.11 -3.25
C ARG A 50 -14.33 10.62 -4.63
N GLU A 51 -13.76 9.54 -5.14
CA GLU A 51 -14.06 8.98 -6.45
C GLU A 51 -15.16 7.93 -6.38
N LYS A 52 -15.91 7.81 -7.47
CA LYS A 52 -17.01 6.84 -7.58
C LYS A 52 -16.49 5.39 -7.59
N ASP A 53 -17.28 4.46 -7.07
CA ASP A 53 -17.02 3.02 -7.12
C ASP A 53 -17.14 2.45 -8.57
N LEU A 54 -16.19 2.80 -9.42
CA LEU A 54 -16.09 2.39 -10.84
C LEU A 54 -14.82 1.56 -11.06
N SER A 55 -14.87 0.58 -11.98
CA SER A 55 -13.73 -0.29 -12.30
C SER A 55 -12.45 0.46 -12.72
N ARG A 56 -12.61 1.61 -13.40
CA ARG A 56 -11.48 2.47 -13.78
C ARG A 56 -10.75 3.05 -12.55
N ILE A 57 -11.47 3.32 -11.46
CA ILE A 57 -10.86 3.82 -10.23
C ILE A 57 -10.03 2.73 -9.56
N GLY A 58 -10.42 1.47 -9.67
CA GLY A 58 -9.61 0.32 -9.26
C GLY A 58 -8.24 0.29 -9.94
N LEU A 59 -8.20 0.50 -11.26
CA LEU A 59 -6.95 0.57 -12.03
C LEU A 59 -6.08 1.78 -11.66
N ILE A 60 -6.68 2.95 -11.44
CA ILE A 60 -5.96 4.16 -11.03
C ILE A 60 -5.35 3.97 -9.63
N ALA A 61 -6.11 3.41 -8.69
CA ALA A 61 -5.61 3.12 -7.35
C ALA A 61 -4.48 2.07 -7.37
N GLN A 62 -4.58 1.05 -8.23
CA GLN A 62 -3.47 0.11 -8.45
C GLN A 62 -2.21 0.85 -8.92
N GLN A 63 -2.31 1.70 -9.94
CA GLN A 63 -1.17 2.47 -10.46
C GLN A 63 -0.54 3.38 -9.40
N TYR A 64 -1.36 4.07 -8.61
CA TYR A 64 -0.88 4.92 -7.51
C TYR A 64 -0.16 4.13 -6.42
N ALA A 65 -0.61 2.89 -6.16
CA ALA A 65 0.06 2.01 -5.21
C ALA A 65 1.38 1.47 -5.78
N GLU A 66 1.42 1.09 -7.06
CA GLU A 66 2.64 0.66 -7.74
C GLU A 66 3.71 1.78 -7.70
N GLU A 67 3.34 3.01 -8.07
CA GLU A 67 4.25 4.16 -8.03
C GLU A 67 4.76 4.46 -6.61
N ALA A 68 3.88 4.42 -5.61
CA ALA A 68 4.26 4.69 -4.23
C ALA A 68 5.21 3.63 -3.64
N LEU A 69 5.13 2.38 -4.13
CA LEU A 69 5.92 1.26 -3.67
C LEU A 69 7.21 1.05 -4.49
N GLN A 70 7.30 1.60 -5.71
CA GLN A 70 8.47 1.49 -6.58
C GLN A 70 9.80 1.80 -5.87
N PRO A 71 9.92 2.81 -4.98
CA PRO A 71 11.18 3.07 -4.29
C PRO A 71 11.66 1.92 -3.40
N LEU A 72 10.79 1.00 -2.96
CA LEU A 72 11.23 -0.19 -2.22
C LEU A 72 12.04 -1.15 -3.11
N ILE A 73 11.73 -1.19 -4.41
CA ILE A 73 12.51 -1.93 -5.42
C ILE A 73 13.78 -1.16 -5.74
N ASP A 74 13.67 0.15 -5.99
CA ASP A 74 14.82 0.99 -6.37
C ASP A 74 15.90 1.02 -5.26
N ASP A 75 15.49 0.99 -3.99
CA ASP A 75 16.38 0.92 -2.82
C ASP A 75 16.97 -0.49 -2.57
N GLY A 76 16.60 -1.50 -3.36
CA GLY A 76 17.05 -2.90 -3.21
C GLY A 76 16.49 -3.60 -1.96
N ARG A 77 15.38 -3.11 -1.42
CA ARG A 77 14.71 -3.71 -0.24
C ARG A 77 13.75 -4.82 -0.66
N ALA A 78 13.08 -4.64 -1.80
CA ALA A 78 12.21 -5.62 -2.43
C ALA A 78 12.78 -6.01 -3.80
N ASP A 79 12.63 -7.28 -4.16
CA ASP A 79 12.99 -7.77 -5.49
C ASP A 79 11.82 -7.65 -6.47
N GLU A 80 10.59 -7.75 -5.96
CA GLU A 80 9.36 -7.71 -6.77
C GLU A 80 8.18 -7.25 -5.92
N ILE A 81 7.32 -6.42 -6.50
CA ILE A 81 6.05 -5.98 -5.91
C ILE A 81 4.96 -6.17 -6.96
N ILE A 82 3.91 -6.90 -6.59
CA ILE A 82 2.73 -7.12 -7.43
C ILE A 82 1.53 -6.52 -6.71
N VAL A 83 0.83 -5.60 -7.36
CA VAL A 83 -0.39 -4.99 -6.86
C VAL A 83 -1.55 -5.44 -7.74
N ASN A 84 -2.57 -6.03 -7.13
CA ASN A 84 -3.84 -6.29 -7.78
C ASN A 84 -4.94 -5.49 -7.09
N ASN A 85 -6.01 -5.19 -7.82
CA ASN A 85 -7.17 -4.53 -7.25
C ASN A 85 -8.40 -5.47 -7.33
N THR A 86 -9.15 -5.51 -6.23
CA THR A 86 -10.41 -6.23 -6.10
C THR A 86 -11.49 -5.22 -5.70
N GLN A 87 -12.55 -5.11 -6.50
CA GLN A 87 -13.61 -4.14 -6.30
C GLN A 87 -14.94 -4.84 -6.02
N PRO A 88 -15.28 -5.09 -4.73
CA PRO A 88 -16.54 -5.72 -4.34
C PRO A 88 -17.78 -4.83 -4.53
N HIS A 89 -17.63 -3.57 -4.95
CA HIS A 89 -18.71 -2.60 -5.17
C HIS A 89 -19.56 -2.32 -3.92
N ASN A 90 -18.91 -2.18 -2.77
CA ASN A 90 -19.54 -1.93 -1.48
C ASN A 90 -18.97 -0.67 -0.78
N GLY A 91 -18.45 0.29 -1.54
CA GLY A 91 -17.81 1.50 -1.00
C GLY A 91 -16.35 1.32 -0.57
N VAL A 92 -15.77 0.15 -0.88
CA VAL A 92 -14.36 -0.16 -0.62
C VAL A 92 -13.76 -0.86 -1.82
N LEU A 93 -12.61 -0.36 -2.27
CA LEU A 93 -11.66 -1.05 -3.14
C LEU A 93 -10.61 -1.72 -2.27
N ILE A 94 -10.23 -2.95 -2.59
CA ILE A 94 -9.17 -3.67 -1.88
C ILE A 94 -7.96 -3.79 -2.81
N LEU A 95 -6.80 -3.33 -2.36
CA LEU A 95 -5.53 -3.61 -3.04
C LEU A 95 -4.91 -4.86 -2.41
N ASP A 96 -4.71 -5.90 -3.21
CA ASP A 96 -4.03 -7.14 -2.85
C ASP A 96 -2.56 -7.02 -3.26
N ILE A 97 -1.68 -6.84 -2.28
CA ILE A 97 -0.27 -6.51 -2.51
C ILE A 97 0.59 -7.69 -2.09
N SER A 98 1.44 -8.14 -3.01
CA SER A 98 2.44 -9.19 -2.78
C SER A 98 3.83 -8.59 -2.93
N ILE A 99 4.68 -8.76 -1.92
CA ILE A 99 6.05 -8.24 -1.95
C ILE A 99 7.01 -9.39 -1.71
N ARG A 100 7.98 -9.55 -2.61
CA ARG A 100 9.16 -10.40 -2.40
C ARG A 100 10.29 -9.52 -1.90
N ASP A 101 10.80 -9.81 -0.70
CA ASP A 101 11.96 -9.10 -0.17
C ASP A 101 13.28 -9.61 -0.78
N ASN A 102 14.36 -8.89 -0.49
CA ASN A 102 15.72 -9.26 -0.90
C ASN A 102 16.29 -10.54 -0.24
N ARG A 103 15.53 -11.18 0.66
CA ARG A 103 15.85 -12.48 1.25
C ARG A 103 15.14 -13.62 0.52
N GLY A 104 14.30 -13.30 -0.47
CA GLY A 104 13.48 -14.24 -1.21
C GLY A 104 12.15 -14.59 -0.55
N GLU A 105 11.82 -13.97 0.60
CA GLU A 105 10.58 -14.23 1.31
C GLU A 105 9.45 -13.39 0.70
N THR A 106 8.31 -14.04 0.42
CA THR A 106 7.13 -13.38 -0.14
C THR A 106 6.05 -13.24 0.92
N TYR A 107 5.51 -12.03 1.05
CA TYR A 107 4.40 -11.76 1.96
C TYR A 107 3.29 -11.03 1.23
N HIS A 108 2.07 -11.33 1.66
CA HIS A 108 0.84 -10.76 1.13
C HIS A 108 0.20 -9.89 2.19
N PHE A 109 -0.23 -8.70 1.80
CA PHE A 109 -1.08 -7.88 2.66
C PHE A 109 -2.13 -7.15 1.82
N LYS A 110 -3.28 -6.89 2.45
CA LYS A 110 -4.39 -6.17 1.82
C LYS A 110 -4.39 -4.74 2.29
N HIS A 111 -4.68 -3.80 1.41
CA HIS A 111 -4.85 -2.40 1.74
C HIS A 111 -6.23 -1.90 1.26
N PRO A 112 -7.19 -1.66 2.18
CA PRO A 112 -8.50 -1.15 1.82
C PRO A 112 -8.43 0.36 1.51
N VAL A 113 -9.10 0.77 0.44
CA VAL A 113 -9.24 2.15 -0.01
C VAL A 113 -10.73 2.47 -0.13
N LYS A 114 -11.18 3.55 0.52
CA LYS A 114 -12.59 3.96 0.46
C LYS A 114 -12.91 4.56 -0.92
N VAL A 115 -14.15 4.37 -1.38
CA VAL A 115 -14.74 4.99 -2.58
C VAL A 115 -16.20 5.36 -2.28
N ILE A 116 -16.83 6.20 -3.11
CA ILE A 116 -18.21 6.68 -2.93
C ILE A 116 -19.21 6.15 -3.97
#